data_AF-A0A0F9JEL0-F1
#
_entry.id   AF-A0A0F9JEL0-F1
#
_cell.length_a   1.000
_cell.length_b   1.000
_cell.length_c   1.000
_cell.angle_alpha   90.00
_cell.angle_beta   90.00
_cell.angle_gamma   90.00
#
_symmetry.space_group_name_H-M   'P 1'
#
loop_
_entity.id
_entity.type
_entity.pdbx_description
1 polymer ?
#
loop_
_entity_poly.entity_id
_entity_poly.type
_entity_poly.pdbx_seq_one_letter_code
_entity_poly.pdbx_strand_id
1 'polypeptide(L)'
;MRMKGTGITLGKTYRDPVSGFIGIATSVTYWLHGCARVELETGGIDKDTGAIKPVSVYFDSDRVKNHEVKGAPDLNPEPLDRVFLAAILRRAAERYDVDKLRKETRYEVTDQIRREM
;
A
#
# COMPACT_ATOMS: atom_id res chain seq x y z
N MET A 1 3.60 -15.20 -17.39
CA MET A 1 3.09 -16.34 -18.21
C MET A 1 1.83 -15.89 -18.94
N ARG A 2 1.69 -16.10 -20.26
CA ARG A 2 0.50 -15.70 -21.02
C ARG A 2 -0.53 -16.83 -21.06
N MET A 3 -1.77 -16.53 -20.66
CA MET A 3 -2.89 -17.48 -20.65
C MET A 3 -3.53 -17.57 -22.03
N LYS A 4 -3.67 -18.81 -22.54
CA LYS A 4 -4.34 -19.06 -23.83
C LYS A 4 -5.85 -18.81 -23.69
N GLY A 5 -6.44 -18.20 -24.71
CA GLY A 5 -7.89 -17.94 -24.79
C GLY A 5 -8.37 -16.64 -24.13
N THR A 6 -7.62 -16.05 -23.20
CA THR A 6 -8.04 -14.81 -22.50
C THR A 6 -7.20 -13.58 -22.87
N GLY A 7 -6.00 -13.78 -23.41
CA GLY A 7 -5.07 -12.67 -23.68
C GLY A 7 -4.40 -12.09 -22.42
N ILE A 8 -4.73 -12.62 -21.24
CA ILE A 8 -4.16 -12.19 -19.96
C ILE A 8 -2.73 -12.71 -19.81
N THR A 9 -1.85 -11.87 -19.27
CA THR A 9 -0.49 -12.23 -18.89
C THR A 9 -0.34 -12.09 -17.38
N LEU A 10 -0.14 -13.22 -16.70
CA LEU A 10 0.11 -13.23 -15.26
C LEU A 10 1.37 -12.44 -14.92
N GLY A 11 1.31 -11.69 -13.81
CA GLY A 11 2.35 -10.77 -13.36
C GLY A 11 2.30 -9.39 -14.02
N LYS A 12 1.37 -9.14 -14.93
CA LYS A 12 1.16 -7.80 -15.51
C LYS A 12 0.03 -7.06 -14.82
N THR A 13 0.09 -5.74 -14.88
CA THR A 13 -0.93 -4.86 -14.32
C THR A 13 -2.08 -4.68 -15.28
N TYR A 14 -3.29 -4.80 -14.75
CA TYR A 14 -4.54 -4.62 -15.47
C TYR A 14 -5.41 -3.62 -14.73
N ARG A 15 -6.30 -2.98 -15.49
CA ARG A 15 -7.33 -2.10 -14.97
C ARG A 15 -8.71 -2.58 -15.39
N ASP A 16 -9.63 -2.63 -14.44
CA ASP A 16 -11.05 -2.72 -14.74
C ASP A 16 -11.58 -1.32 -15.12
N PRO A 17 -12.12 -1.11 -16.34
CA PRO A 17 -12.59 0.20 -16.77
C PRO A 17 -13.83 0.69 -16.02
N VAL A 18 -14.61 -0.19 -15.40
CA VAL A 18 -15.89 0.17 -14.75
C VAL A 18 -15.67 0.58 -13.30
N SER A 19 -14.97 -0.22 -12.49
CA SER A 19 -14.67 0.12 -11.10
C SER A 19 -13.45 1.02 -10.96
N GLY A 20 -12.59 1.07 -11.98
CA GLY A 20 -11.29 1.72 -11.91
C GLY A 20 -10.25 0.92 -11.13
N PHE A 21 -10.56 -0.30 -10.66
CA PHE A 21 -9.62 -1.15 -9.91
C PHE A 21 -8.38 -1.46 -10.74
N ILE A 22 -7.20 -1.29 -10.14
CA ILE A 22 -5.90 -1.58 -10.74
C ILE A 22 -5.19 -2.60 -9.86
N GLY A 23 -4.71 -3.68 -10.48
CA GLY A 23 -3.99 -4.72 -9.77
C GLY A 23 -3.14 -5.59 -10.70
N ILE A 24 -2.33 -6.45 -10.10
CA ILE A 24 -1.51 -7.43 -10.80
C ILE A 24 -2.35 -8.68 -11.05
N ALA A 25 -2.35 -9.18 -12.28
CA ALA A 25 -3.00 -10.46 -12.58
C ALA A 25 -2.22 -11.62 -11.94
N THR A 26 -2.80 -12.25 -10.92
CA THR A 26 -2.16 -13.34 -10.16
C THR A 26 -2.68 -14.71 -10.58
N SER A 27 -3.97 -14.83 -10.90
CA SER A 27 -4.60 -16.07 -11.33
C SER A 27 -5.63 -15.86 -12.45
N VAL A 28 -5.91 -16.92 -13.21
CA VAL A 28 -7.04 -16.99 -14.14
C VAL A 28 -7.80 -18.28 -13.88
N THR A 29 -9.09 -18.14 -13.57
CA THR A 29 -9.99 -19.25 -13.24
C THR A 29 -10.95 -19.48 -14.40
N TYR A 30 -10.99 -20.72 -14.88
CA TYR A 30 -11.93 -21.16 -15.91
C TYR A 30 -13.09 -21.88 -15.25
N TRP A 31 -14.30 -21.37 -15.47
CA TRP A 31 -15.52 -21.98 -14.97
C TRP A 31 -16.00 -23.06 -15.94
N LEU A 32 -16.76 -24.04 -15.44
CA LEU A 32 -17.29 -25.16 -16.24
C LEU A 32 -18.07 -24.71 -17.48
N HIS A 33 -18.67 -23.52 -17.44
CA HIS A 33 -19.44 -22.95 -18.56
C HIS A 33 -18.62 -22.03 -19.48
N GLY A 34 -17.29 -22.07 -19.41
CA GLY A 34 -16.40 -21.39 -20.34
C GLY A 34 -16.08 -19.93 -19.99
N CYS A 35 -16.68 -19.37 -18.94
CA CYS A 35 -16.31 -18.03 -18.47
C CYS A 35 -14.91 -18.08 -17.82
N ALA A 36 -14.00 -17.25 -18.32
CA ALA A 36 -12.69 -17.06 -17.72
C ALA A 36 -12.66 -15.76 -16.92
N ARG A 37 -12.26 -15.85 -15.66
CA ARG A 37 -12.09 -14.71 -14.76
C ARG A 37 -10.63 -14.55 -14.37
N VAL A 38 -10.16 -13.32 -14.31
CA VAL A 38 -8.83 -12.96 -13.82
C VAL A 38 -8.95 -12.42 -12.41
N GLU A 39 -8.07 -12.87 -11.53
CA GLU A 39 -7.86 -12.26 -10.22
C GLU A 39 -6.87 -11.12 -10.35
N LEU A 40 -7.25 -9.94 -9.90
CA LEU A 40 -6.37 -8.79 -9.77
C LEU A 40 -6.08 -8.55 -8.29
N GLU A 41 -4.80 -8.57 -7.93
CA GLU A 41 -4.33 -8.33 -6.57
C GLU A 41 -3.63 -6.97 -6.46
N THR A 42 -3.87 -6.26 -5.36
CA THR A 42 -3.20 -5.01 -5.02
C THR A 42 -2.97 -4.90 -3.52
N GLY A 43 -2.09 -3.99 -3.10
CA GLY A 43 -1.88 -3.67 -1.69
C GLY A 43 -2.94 -2.67 -1.21
N GLY A 44 -3.80 -3.09 -0.28
CA GLY A 44 -4.70 -2.21 0.46
C GLY A 44 -4.08 -1.79 1.80
N ILE A 45 -4.31 -0.55 2.22
CA ILE A 45 -3.89 -0.10 3.57
C ILE A 45 -5.03 -0.41 4.54
N ASP A 46 -4.72 -1.18 5.58
CA ASP A 46 -5.62 -1.39 6.70
C ASP A 46 -5.76 -0.09 7.50
N LYS A 47 -7.00 0.37 7.70
CA LYS A 47 -7.28 1.69 8.30
C LYS A 47 -6.94 1.74 9.79
N ASP A 48 -6.97 0.61 10.48
CA ASP A 48 -6.82 0.55 11.93
C ASP A 48 -5.34 0.35 12.31
N THR A 49 -4.63 -0.46 11.53
CA THR A 49 -3.24 -0.85 11.80
C THR A 49 -2.21 -0.14 10.93
N GLY A 50 -2.62 0.44 9.80
CA GLY A 50 -1.72 1.01 8.79
C GLY A 50 -0.92 -0.04 8.01
N ALA A 51 -1.16 -1.33 8.25
CA ALA A 51 -0.47 -2.42 7.57
C ALA A 51 -0.97 -2.58 6.12
N ILE A 52 -0.08 -2.94 5.20
CA ILE A 52 -0.46 -3.31 3.84
C ILE A 52 -1.00 -4.74 3.86
N LYS A 53 -2.24 -4.93 3.42
CA LYS A 53 -2.88 -6.23 3.25
C LYS A 53 -3.16 -6.50 1.77
N PRO A 54 -3.00 -7.74 1.30
CA PRO A 54 -3.38 -8.09 -0.07
C PRO A 54 -4.90 -7.97 -0.21
N VAL A 55 -5.34 -7.27 -1.24
CA VAL A 55 -6.74 -7.17 -1.67
C VAL A 55 -6.83 -7.78 -3.05
N SER A 56 -7.61 -8.85 -3.19
CA SER A 56 -7.85 -9.50 -4.47
C SER A 56 -9.32 -9.46 -4.88
N VAL A 57 -9.56 -9.26 -6.17
CA VAL A 57 -10.90 -9.19 -6.76
C VAL A 57 -10.90 -9.90 -8.12
N TYR A 58 -11.98 -10.63 -8.40
CA TYR A 58 -12.15 -11.34 -9.66
C TYR A 58 -12.97 -10.51 -10.66
N PHE A 59 -12.47 -10.41 -11.89
CA PHE A 59 -13.14 -9.76 -13.01
C PHE A 59 -13.23 -10.70 -14.21
N ASP A 60 -14.23 -10.52 -15.05
CA ASP A 60 -14.31 -11.23 -16.33
C ASP A 60 -13.12 -10.81 -17.23
N SER A 61 -12.48 -11.79 -17.85
CA SER A 61 -11.18 -11.59 -18.51
C SER A 61 -11.24 -10.70 -19.76
N ASP A 62 -12.39 -10.62 -20.41
CA ASP A 62 -12.69 -9.76 -21.57
C ASP A 62 -12.85 -8.28 -21.20
N ARG A 63 -13.30 -8.01 -19.96
CA ARG A 63 -13.56 -6.67 -19.44
C ARG A 63 -12.28 -5.93 -19.06
N VAL A 64 -11.30 -6.61 -18.48
CA VAL A 64 -10.05 -5.96 -18.02
C VAL A 64 -9.18 -5.52 -19.20
N LYS A 65 -8.44 -4.42 -19.02
CA LYS A 65 -7.52 -3.89 -20.03
C LYS A 65 -6.10 -3.85 -19.48
N ASN A 66 -5.13 -4.16 -20.34
CA ASN A 66 -3.70 -3.97 -20.01
C ASN A 66 -3.49 -2.54 -19.55
N HIS A 67 -2.92 -2.39 -18.37
CA HIS A 67 -2.58 -1.08 -17.83
C HIS A 67 -1.07 -1.05 -17.65
N GLU A 68 -0.37 -0.47 -18.62
CA GLU A 68 1.05 -0.20 -18.46
C GLU A 68 1.22 0.91 -17.44
N VAL A 69 1.73 0.54 -16.28
CA VAL A 69 2.20 1.51 -15.30
C VAL A 69 3.48 2.11 -15.87
N LYS A 70 3.43 3.39 -16.28
CA LYS A 70 4.60 4.15 -16.72
C LYS A 70 5.49 4.40 -15.49
N GLY A 71 6.32 3.42 -15.18
CA GLY A 71 7.15 3.40 -13.98
C GLY A 71 6.31 3.16 -12.74
N ALA A 72 6.59 2.07 -12.02
CA ALA A 72 6.50 2.22 -10.58
C ALA A 72 7.39 3.44 -10.23
N PRO A 73 6.97 4.41 -9.39
CA PRO A 73 7.98 5.14 -8.67
C PRO A 73 8.82 4.04 -8.02
N ASP A 74 10.07 3.92 -8.44
CA ASP A 74 10.95 2.92 -7.86
C ASP A 74 10.73 3.01 -6.35
N LEU A 75 10.53 1.87 -5.69
CA LEU A 75 10.84 1.78 -4.26
C LEU A 75 12.37 1.89 -4.10
N ASN A 76 12.99 2.84 -4.81
CA ASN A 76 14.30 3.30 -4.52
C ASN A 76 14.12 4.01 -3.17
N PRO A 77 14.87 3.62 -2.13
CA PRO A 77 15.03 4.45 -0.96
C PRO A 77 15.86 5.67 -1.35
N GLU A 78 15.42 6.44 -2.35
CA GLU A 78 15.80 7.84 -2.46
C GLU A 78 15.41 8.43 -1.10
N PRO A 79 16.36 8.98 -0.34
CA PRO A 79 16.08 9.48 0.99
C PRO A 79 14.95 10.49 0.81
N LEU A 80 13.77 10.17 1.37
CA LEU A 80 12.63 11.09 1.46
C LEU A 80 13.23 12.46 1.73
N ASP A 81 13.10 13.36 0.74
CA ASP A 81 13.80 14.65 0.74
C ASP A 81 13.75 15.21 2.16
N ARG A 82 14.90 15.60 2.73
CA ARG A 82 14.98 16.10 4.11
C ARG A 82 13.94 17.19 4.35
N VAL A 83 13.55 17.93 3.32
CA VAL A 83 12.46 18.90 3.33
C VAL A 83 11.10 18.25 3.55
N PHE A 84 10.79 17.15 2.87
CA PHE A 84 9.54 16.39 3.02
C PHE A 84 9.46 15.66 4.36
N LEU A 85 10.55 15.03 4.80
CA LEU A 85 10.65 14.40 6.12
C LEU A 85 10.53 15.45 7.24
N ALA A 86 11.18 16.60 7.10
CA ALA A 86 11.03 17.71 8.02
C ALA A 86 9.60 18.27 8.00
N ALA A 87 8.93 18.34 6.85
CA ALA A 87 7.55 18.79 6.77
C ALA A 87 6.58 17.83 7.46
N ILE A 88 6.76 16.51 7.28
CA ILE A 88 5.98 15.49 7.99
C ILE A 88 6.23 15.59 9.50
N LEU A 89 7.48 15.66 9.93
CA LEU A 89 7.85 15.77 11.34
C LEU A 89 7.33 17.08 11.96
N ARG A 90 7.36 18.19 11.23
CA ARG A 90 6.85 19.49 11.69
C ARG A 90 5.33 19.45 11.83
N ARG A 91 4.62 18.82 10.89
CA ARG A 91 3.16 18.63 10.95
C ARG A 91 2.74 17.63 12.03
N ALA A 92 3.58 16.63 12.32
CA ALA A 92 3.40 15.73 13.45
C ALA A 92 3.67 16.46 14.79
N ALA A 93 4.70 17.30 14.86
CA ALA A 93 5.01 18.13 16.03
C ALA A 93 3.98 19.24 16.28
N GLU A 94 3.24 19.69 15.27
CA GLU A 94 2.11 20.61 15.44
C GLU A 94 0.86 19.90 16.03
N ARG A 95 0.74 18.58 15.82
CA ARG A 95 -0.37 17.77 16.38
C ARG A 95 -0.10 17.26 17.79
N TYR A 96 1.17 17.09 18.15
CA TYR A 96 1.58 16.67 19.48
C TYR A 96 2.13 17.87 20.24
N ASP A 97 1.47 18.27 21.32
CA ASP A 97 1.95 19.32 22.22
C ASP A 97 3.34 18.93 22.78
N VAL A 98 4.39 19.41 22.11
CA VAL A 98 5.80 19.06 22.37
C VAL A 98 6.20 19.49 23.80
N ASP A 99 5.54 20.51 24.34
CA ASP A 99 5.74 20.96 25.72
C ASP A 99 5.16 20.01 26.75
N LYS A 100 4.08 19.28 26.40
CA LYS A 100 3.52 18.22 27.25
C LYS A 100 4.49 17.02 27.33
N LEU A 101 5.02 16.57 26.19
CA LEU A 101 6.02 15.50 26.13
C LEU A 101 7.30 15.91 26.87
N ARG A 102 7.83 17.12 26.65
CA ARG A 102 9.02 17.61 27.37
C ARG A 102 8.84 17.67 28.88
N LYS A 103 7.63 18.00 29.37
CA LYS A 103 7.35 17.96 30.81
C LYS A 103 7.32 16.51 31.30
N GLU A 104 6.58 15.62 30.63
CA GLU A 104 6.46 14.21 31.01
C GLU A 104 7.82 13.50 31.05
N THR A 105 8.66 13.66 30.00
CA THR A 105 10.00 13.03 29.97
C THR A 105 10.95 13.62 31.02
N ARG A 106 10.81 14.91 31.36
CA ARG A 106 11.65 15.55 32.38
C ARG A 106 11.30 15.06 33.79
N TYR A 107 10.04 14.74 34.07
CA TYR A 107 9.61 14.14 35.33
C TYR A 107 10.12 12.70 35.48
N GLU A 108 10.01 11.87 34.44
CA GLU A 108 10.47 10.47 34.48
C GLU A 108 11.99 10.34 34.72
N VAL A 109 12.79 11.17 34.05
CA VAL A 109 14.26 11.16 34.23
C VAL A 109 14.64 11.62 35.64
N THR A 110 13.95 12.62 36.21
CA THR A 110 14.24 13.07 37.58
C THR A 110 13.82 12.07 38.65
N ASP A 111 12.74 11.31 38.44
CA ASP A 111 12.31 10.26 39.37
C ASP A 111 13.21 9.03 39.31
N GLN A 112 13.75 8.70 38.13
CA GLN A 112 14.70 7.60 37.97
C GLN A 112 16.04 7.91 38.66
N ILE A 113 16.56 9.13 38.51
CA ILE A 113 17.76 9.60 39.22
C ILE A 113 17.54 9.62 40.75
N ARG A 114 16.34 9.97 41.23
CA ARG A 114 16.01 9.94 42.67
C ARG A 114 15.85 8.54 43.25
N ARG A 115 15.58 7.52 42.44
CA ARG A 115 15.48 6.12 42.89
C ARG A 115 16.83 5.41 42.90
N GLU A 116 17.82 5.95 42.21
CA GLU A 116 19.18 5.40 42.12
C GLU A 116 20.19 6.08 43.07
N MET A 117 19.77 7.09 43.84
CA MET A 117 20.51 7.70 44.97
C MET A 117 19.91 7.27 46.31
#